data_AF-A0A2W6CQG2-F1
#
_entry.id   AF-A0A2W6CQG2-F1
#
_cell.length_a   1.000
_cell.length_b   1.000
_cell.length_c   1.000
_cell.angle_alpha   90.00
_cell.angle_beta   90.00
_cell.angle_gamma   90.00
#
_symmetry.space_group_name_H-M   'P 1'
#
loop_
_entity.id
_entity.type
_entity.pdbx_description
1 polymer ?
#
loop_
_entity_poly.entity_id
_entity_poly.type
_entity_poly.pdbx_seq_one_letter_code
_entity_poly.pdbx_strand_id
1 'polypeptide(L)'
;MAKVALPTMKRMPRPGSLIGRVTFRSREAAPDDRPEVPFRQPVDGQERLTGEGESAAQDEVPELQANHHPGDDRPARRLAQAAALAVGLLLVVLGGIVVARTGIHVHRLATRARVAGLEASTLWGLVELGIGVILVTAGLRPAMVRGPTVFFGVALLAFGVIVIVEPMSFRDPLNVTTRTGALDLALGAVLLAATVAAPPVFSLVRRWLPRRWLPRRWLSRRRTVGS
;
A
#
# COMPACT_ATOMS: atom_id res chain seq x y z
N MET A 1 54.15 25.88 31.37
CA MET A 1 53.09 26.13 30.36
C MET A 1 53.34 25.21 29.17
N ALA A 2 52.55 24.13 29.03
CA ALA A 2 52.75 23.11 28.01
C ALA A 2 51.96 23.43 26.74
N LYS A 3 52.68 23.48 25.61
CA LYS A 3 52.15 23.81 24.27
C LYS A 3 51.57 22.52 23.66
N VAL A 4 50.25 22.37 23.73
CA VAL A 4 49.53 21.22 23.15
C VAL A 4 49.45 21.40 21.63
N ALA A 5 50.12 20.53 20.89
CA ALA A 5 50.10 20.51 19.43
C ALA A 5 48.84 19.77 18.94
N LEU A 6 48.01 20.47 18.16
CA LEU A 6 46.81 19.90 17.55
C LEU A 6 47.16 19.08 16.29
N PRO A 7 46.53 17.91 16.10
CA PRO A 7 46.77 17.06 14.93
C PRO A 7 46.21 17.68 13.65
N THR A 8 47.05 17.67 12.61
CA THR A 8 46.76 18.21 11.28
C THR A 8 45.73 17.34 10.57
N MET A 9 44.50 17.83 10.45
CA MET A 9 43.41 17.13 9.74
C MET A 9 43.72 17.03 8.23
N LYS A 10 43.87 15.79 7.77
CA LYS A 10 44.02 15.40 6.36
C LYS A 10 42.70 15.71 5.62
N ARG A 11 42.73 16.64 4.68
CA ARG A 11 41.57 17.02 3.86
C ARG A 11 41.05 15.81 3.09
N MET A 12 39.81 15.42 3.36
CA MET A 12 39.10 14.41 2.57
C MET A 12 38.66 14.99 1.21
N PRO A 13 38.74 14.21 0.12
CA PRO A 13 38.27 14.59 -1.20
C PRO A 13 36.74 14.71 -1.23
N ARG A 14 36.25 15.76 -1.89
CA ARG A 14 34.82 16.02 -2.08
C ARG A 14 34.21 14.95 -2.99
N PRO A 15 33.08 14.32 -2.61
CA PRO A 15 32.36 13.42 -3.50
C PRO A 15 31.78 14.20 -4.67
N GLY A 16 32.32 13.94 -5.86
CA GLY A 16 31.92 14.51 -7.12
C GLY A 16 30.52 14.07 -7.53
N SER A 17 29.81 15.03 -8.10
CA SER A 17 28.49 14.95 -8.70
C SER A 17 28.40 13.93 -9.84
N LEU A 18 27.77 12.80 -9.58
CA LEU A 18 27.24 11.88 -10.60
C LEU A 18 25.73 12.14 -10.76
N ILE A 19 25.37 13.34 -11.25
CA ILE A 19 24.00 13.62 -11.69
C ILE A 19 23.96 13.34 -13.19
N GLY A 20 23.61 12.10 -13.53
CA GLY A 20 23.29 11.69 -14.88
C GLY A 20 22.08 12.46 -15.39
N ARG A 21 22.29 13.27 -16.42
CA ARG A 21 21.27 14.02 -17.14
C ARG A 21 20.38 13.04 -17.93
N VAL A 22 19.22 12.70 -17.38
CA VAL A 22 18.20 11.91 -18.09
C VAL A 22 17.49 12.84 -19.08
N THR A 23 17.88 12.78 -20.35
CA THR A 23 17.16 13.44 -21.43
C THR A 23 15.92 12.60 -21.77
N PHE A 24 14.75 13.12 -21.40
CA PHE A 24 13.47 12.58 -21.88
C PHE A 24 13.34 12.87 -23.37
N ARG A 25 13.55 11.84 -24.19
CA ARG A 25 13.27 11.85 -25.62
C ARG A 25 11.75 11.77 -25.80
N SER A 26 11.11 12.92 -26.04
CA SER A 26 9.71 12.98 -26.47
C SER A 26 9.50 12.07 -27.67
N ARG A 27 8.72 11.03 -27.48
CA ARG A 27 8.27 10.13 -28.53
C ARG A 27 7.10 10.83 -29.20
N GLU A 28 7.34 11.47 -30.34
CA GLU A 28 6.29 11.93 -31.23
C GLU A 28 5.35 10.76 -31.51
N ALA A 29 4.09 10.96 -31.11
CA ALA A 29 3.02 10.02 -31.36
C ALA A 29 2.77 10.00 -32.87
N ALA A 30 3.04 8.85 -33.49
CA ALA A 30 2.65 8.58 -34.86
C ALA A 30 1.12 8.67 -35.00
N PRO A 31 0.61 9.17 -36.14
CA PRO A 31 -0.82 9.19 -36.42
C PRO A 31 -1.40 7.78 -36.36
N ASP A 32 -2.50 7.68 -35.63
CA ASP A 32 -3.23 6.47 -35.23
C ASP A 32 -3.99 5.91 -36.44
N ASP A 33 -3.33 5.07 -37.25
CA ASP A 33 -3.97 4.20 -38.25
C ASP A 33 -4.74 3.08 -37.55
N ARG A 34 -5.90 3.41 -36.95
CA ARG A 34 -6.83 2.39 -36.48
C ARG A 34 -7.56 1.79 -37.68
N PRO A 35 -7.49 0.47 -37.92
CA PRO A 35 -8.35 -0.17 -38.88
C PRO A 35 -9.80 -0.01 -38.42
N GLU A 36 -10.65 0.49 -39.31
CA GLU A 36 -12.10 0.54 -39.15
C GLU A 36 -12.59 -0.86 -38.72
N VAL A 37 -13.18 -0.93 -37.52
CA VAL A 37 -13.76 -2.18 -37.02
C VAL A 37 -15.08 -2.37 -37.77
N PRO A 38 -15.28 -3.45 -38.54
CA PRO A 38 -16.52 -3.67 -39.27
C PRO A 38 -17.67 -3.81 -38.29
N PHE A 39 -18.72 -3.02 -38.51
CA PHE A 39 -20.01 -3.12 -37.85
C PHE A 39 -20.48 -4.58 -37.85
N ARG A 40 -20.57 -5.21 -36.67
CA ARG A 40 -21.24 -6.51 -36.51
C ARG A 40 -22.73 -6.30 -36.79
N GLN A 41 -23.22 -6.93 -37.85
CA GLN A 41 -24.66 -7.07 -38.07
C GLN A 41 -25.30 -7.90 -36.95
N PRO A 42 -26.56 -7.60 -36.58
CA PRO A 42 -27.34 -8.43 -35.66
C PRO A 42 -27.65 -9.76 -36.36
N VAL A 43 -27.26 -10.87 -35.72
CA VAL A 43 -27.62 -12.21 -36.17
C VAL A 43 -29.02 -12.51 -35.62
N ASP A 44 -30.04 -12.22 -36.43
CA ASP A 44 -31.37 -12.78 -36.25
C ASP A 44 -31.30 -14.24 -36.69
N GLY A 45 -31.35 -15.15 -35.71
CA GLY A 45 -31.18 -16.57 -35.95
C GLY A 45 -31.53 -17.40 -34.72
N GLN A 46 -32.65 -17.08 -34.08
CA GLN A 46 -33.24 -17.92 -33.05
C GLN A 46 -34.31 -18.83 -33.69
N GLU A 47 -33.85 -19.82 -34.45
CA GLU A 47 -34.68 -20.97 -34.81
C GLU A 47 -34.44 -22.11 -33.83
N ARG A 48 -35.54 -22.46 -33.16
CA ARG A 48 -35.79 -23.68 -32.39
C ARG A 48 -35.14 -24.91 -33.02
N LEU A 49 -34.44 -25.71 -32.22
CA LEU A 49 -34.55 -27.16 -32.31
C LEU A 49 -34.57 -27.77 -30.90
N THR A 50 -35.78 -28.15 -30.52
CA THR A 50 -36.11 -29.27 -29.64
C THR A 50 -35.33 -30.51 -30.01
N GLY A 51 -34.66 -31.10 -29.02
CA GLY A 51 -34.03 -32.42 -29.11
C GLY A 51 -34.06 -33.05 -27.72
N GLU A 52 -35.14 -33.75 -27.43
CA GLU A 52 -35.25 -34.68 -26.31
C GLU A 52 -34.32 -35.88 -26.54
N GLY A 53 -33.72 -36.36 -25.45
CA GLY A 53 -33.14 -37.71 -25.36
C GLY A 53 -31.62 -37.75 -25.41
N GLU A 54 -30.97 -37.72 -24.24
CA GLU A 54 -30.10 -38.83 -23.83
C GLU A 54 -29.81 -38.72 -22.32
N SER A 55 -30.56 -39.52 -21.57
CA SER A 55 -30.30 -39.84 -20.17
C SER A 55 -29.44 -41.09 -20.16
N ALA A 56 -28.17 -40.97 -19.79
CA ALA A 56 -27.42 -42.01 -19.08
C ALA A 56 -25.98 -41.56 -18.77
N ALA A 57 -25.63 -41.61 -17.49
CA ALA A 57 -24.27 -41.73 -16.97
C ALA A 57 -23.31 -40.56 -17.27
N GLN A 58 -23.62 -39.40 -16.72
CA GLN A 58 -22.57 -38.48 -16.29
C GLN A 58 -22.47 -38.58 -14.77
N ASP A 59 -21.38 -39.22 -14.32
CA ASP A 59 -20.87 -39.19 -12.96
C ASP A 59 -21.08 -37.79 -12.36
N GLU A 60 -21.96 -37.72 -11.36
CA GLU A 60 -22.03 -36.58 -10.45
C GLU A 60 -20.73 -36.57 -9.63
N VAL A 61 -19.66 -36.09 -10.27
CA VAL A 61 -18.51 -35.56 -9.55
C VAL A 61 -19.08 -34.43 -8.70
N PRO A 62 -19.02 -34.51 -7.36
CA PRO A 62 -19.66 -33.52 -6.51
C PRO A 62 -19.19 -32.13 -6.91
N GLU A 63 -20.11 -31.33 -7.45
CA GLU A 63 -20.03 -29.89 -7.68
C GLU A 63 -19.92 -29.11 -6.35
N LEU A 64 -19.10 -29.60 -5.42
CA LEU A 64 -18.67 -28.93 -4.20
C LEU A 64 -17.59 -27.86 -4.47
N GLN A 65 -17.38 -27.47 -5.73
CA GLN A 65 -16.46 -26.41 -6.15
C GLN A 65 -17.06 -25.52 -7.24
N ALA A 66 -18.08 -24.71 -6.95
CA ALA A 66 -18.35 -23.53 -7.81
C ALA A 66 -19.20 -22.42 -7.19
N ASN A 67 -19.86 -22.60 -6.04
CA ASN A 67 -20.62 -21.52 -5.40
C ASN A 67 -19.79 -20.66 -4.43
N HIS A 68 -18.47 -20.58 -4.61
CA HIS A 68 -17.69 -19.51 -3.99
C HIS A 68 -17.95 -18.23 -4.79
N HIS A 69 -19.08 -17.57 -4.51
CA HIS A 69 -19.42 -16.25 -5.03
C HIS A 69 -18.21 -15.33 -4.82
N PRO A 70 -17.53 -14.84 -5.89
CA PRO A 70 -16.41 -13.89 -5.78
C PRO A 70 -16.86 -12.48 -5.35
N GLY A 71 -17.88 -12.41 -4.51
CA GLY A 71 -18.90 -11.39 -4.57
C GLY A 71 -19.36 -10.88 -3.21
N ASP A 72 -18.47 -10.77 -2.22
CA ASP A 72 -18.66 -9.73 -1.19
C ASP A 72 -17.39 -9.32 -0.41
N ASP A 73 -16.26 -9.15 -1.08
CA ASP A 73 -15.04 -8.59 -0.45
C ASP A 73 -15.08 -7.04 -0.32
N ARG A 74 -16.15 -6.43 -0.82
CA ARG A 74 -16.38 -4.98 -0.79
C ARG A 74 -16.41 -4.40 0.64
N PRO A 75 -17.12 -4.99 1.62
CA PRO A 75 -17.12 -4.52 3.01
C PRO A 75 -15.71 -4.46 3.61
N ALA A 76 -14.93 -5.52 3.47
CA ALA A 76 -13.61 -5.59 4.07
C ALA A 76 -12.62 -4.56 3.49
N ARG A 77 -12.69 -4.30 2.18
CA ARG A 77 -11.89 -3.22 1.55
C ARG A 77 -12.30 -1.83 2.04
N ARG A 78 -13.61 -1.62 2.26
CA ARG A 78 -14.13 -0.36 2.80
C ARG A 78 -13.68 -0.13 4.24
N LEU A 79 -13.51 -1.18 5.04
CA LEU A 79 -12.97 -1.07 6.39
C LEU A 79 -11.52 -0.58 6.40
N ALA A 80 -10.65 -1.15 5.58
CA ALA A 80 -9.26 -0.68 5.47
C ALA A 80 -9.19 0.78 4.97
N GLN A 81 -10.07 1.15 4.03
CA GLN A 81 -10.19 2.51 3.53
C GLN A 81 -10.65 3.49 4.62
N ALA A 82 -11.68 3.12 5.38
CA ALA A 82 -12.20 3.91 6.49
C ALA A 82 -11.16 4.06 7.60
N ALA A 83 -10.43 2.99 7.94
CA ALA A 83 -9.37 3.03 8.94
C ALA A 83 -8.21 3.95 8.51
N ALA A 84 -7.76 3.84 7.26
CA ALA A 84 -6.72 4.72 6.72
C ALA A 84 -7.14 6.19 6.75
N LEU A 85 -8.40 6.50 6.38
CA LEU A 85 -8.96 7.85 6.45
C LEU A 85 -9.09 8.35 7.89
N ALA A 86 -9.61 7.52 8.81
CA ALA A 86 -9.80 7.90 10.20
C ALA A 86 -8.47 8.17 10.91
N VAL A 87 -7.52 7.25 10.79
CA VAL A 87 -6.17 7.40 11.39
C VAL A 87 -5.41 8.54 10.71
N GLY A 88 -5.47 8.64 9.38
CA GLY A 88 -4.85 9.72 8.65
C GLY A 88 -5.39 11.09 9.07
N LEU A 89 -6.70 11.23 9.19
CA LEU A 89 -7.35 12.48 9.62
C LEU A 89 -6.97 12.85 11.05
N LEU A 90 -6.94 11.86 11.95
CA LEU A 90 -6.51 12.09 13.34
C LEU A 90 -5.07 12.61 13.40
N LEU A 91 -4.15 12.00 12.64
CA LEU A 91 -2.75 12.43 12.55
C LEU A 91 -2.63 13.84 11.96
N VAL A 92 -3.41 14.16 10.91
CA VAL A 92 -3.44 15.52 10.33
C VAL A 92 -3.90 16.55 11.36
N VAL A 93 -4.95 16.25 12.13
CA VAL A 93 -5.48 17.18 13.13
C VAL A 93 -4.48 17.37 14.27
N LEU A 94 -3.92 16.29 14.82
CA LEU A 94 -2.94 16.35 15.90
C LEU A 94 -1.66 17.09 15.47
N GLY A 95 -1.06 16.65 14.36
CA GLY A 95 0.15 17.27 13.82
C GLY A 95 -0.09 18.74 13.42
N GLY A 96 -1.25 19.04 12.83
CA GLY A 96 -1.67 20.40 12.50
C GLY A 96 -1.79 21.31 13.71
N ILE A 97 -2.39 20.83 14.81
CA ILE A 97 -2.48 21.59 16.07
C ILE A 97 -1.09 21.82 16.66
N VAL A 98 -0.21 20.82 16.63
CA VAL A 98 1.19 20.97 17.11
C VAL A 98 1.90 22.04 16.29
N VAL A 99 1.89 21.96 14.96
CA VAL A 99 2.54 22.94 14.07
C VAL A 99 1.94 24.33 14.24
N ALA A 100 0.61 24.44 14.36
CA ALA A 100 -0.07 25.71 14.59
C ALA A 100 0.31 26.34 15.93
N ARG A 101 0.49 25.54 16.99
CA ARG A 101 0.88 26.04 18.32
C ARG A 101 2.37 26.35 18.44
N THR A 102 3.25 25.56 17.84
CA THR A 102 4.69 25.82 17.91
C THR A 102 5.14 26.91 16.93
N GLY A 103 4.34 27.19 15.91
CA GLY A 103 4.73 28.00 14.77
C GLY A 103 5.73 27.26 13.85
N ILE A 104 5.93 27.80 12.65
CA ILE A 104 6.95 27.30 11.71
C ILE A 104 8.22 28.13 11.92
N HIS A 105 8.96 27.82 12.97
CA HIS A 105 10.27 28.41 13.23
C HIS A 105 11.37 27.46 12.77
N VAL A 106 11.69 27.51 11.47
CA VAL A 106 12.71 26.66 10.82
C VAL A 106 14.09 26.75 11.49
N HIS A 107 14.39 27.85 12.19
CA HIS A 107 15.64 28.05 12.92
C HIS A 107 15.62 27.54 14.38
N ARG A 108 14.46 27.09 14.89
CA ARG A 108 14.29 26.54 16.24
C ARG A 108 13.34 25.34 16.22
N LEU A 109 13.77 24.27 15.54
CA LEU A 109 13.01 23.01 15.45
C LEU A 109 12.81 22.31 16.81
N ALA A 110 13.58 22.69 17.83
CA ALA A 110 13.46 22.19 19.20
C ALA A 110 12.40 22.94 20.05
N THR A 111 11.61 23.83 19.45
CA THR A 111 10.54 24.54 20.18
C THR A 111 9.49 23.54 20.64
N ARG A 112 9.15 23.59 21.92
CA ARG A 112 8.24 22.64 22.58
C ARG A 112 6.86 23.26 22.71
N ALA A 113 5.81 22.50 22.39
CA ALA A 113 4.44 22.88 22.75
C ALA A 113 3.74 21.73 23.44
N ARG A 114 2.80 22.09 24.33
CA ARG A 114 1.90 21.14 24.97
C ARG A 114 0.57 21.14 24.22
N VAL A 115 0.19 19.99 23.68
CA VAL A 115 -1.08 19.77 22.99
C VAL A 115 -1.81 18.64 23.68
N ALA A 116 -3.03 18.87 24.15
CA ALA A 116 -3.83 17.86 24.87
C ALA A 116 -3.10 17.17 26.05
N GLY A 117 -2.20 17.89 26.73
CA GLY A 117 -1.41 17.35 27.84
C GLY A 117 -0.19 16.52 27.43
N LEU A 118 0.04 16.34 26.12
CA LEU A 118 1.24 15.73 25.55
C LEU A 118 2.22 16.83 25.18
N GLU A 119 3.49 16.66 25.53
CA GLU A 119 4.54 17.51 25.00
C GLU A 119 4.98 16.93 23.66
N ALA A 120 4.88 17.73 22.60
CA ALA A 120 5.32 17.35 21.27
C ALA A 120 6.29 18.40 20.74
N SER A 121 7.34 17.94 20.06
CA SER A 121 8.22 18.82 19.30
C SER A 121 7.58 19.21 17.97
N THR A 122 7.94 20.38 17.43
CA THR A 122 7.50 20.81 16.08
C THR A 122 7.86 19.78 15.02
N LEU A 123 9.05 19.17 15.13
CA LEU A 123 9.52 18.16 14.18
C LEU A 123 8.59 16.94 14.18
N TRP A 124 8.20 16.46 15.36
CA TRP A 124 7.29 15.34 15.49
C TRP A 124 5.91 15.66 14.89
N GLY A 125 5.34 16.82 15.23
CA GLY A 125 4.06 17.25 14.66
C GLY A 125 4.08 17.37 13.12
N LEU A 126 5.22 17.78 12.54
CA LEU A 126 5.39 17.83 11.10
C LEU A 126 5.43 16.44 10.45
N VAL A 127 6.07 15.47 11.12
CA VAL A 127 6.09 14.06 10.69
C VAL A 127 4.69 13.46 10.77
N GLU A 128 3.97 13.64 11.89
CA GLU A 128 2.57 13.21 12.03
C GLU A 128 1.68 13.80 10.95
N LEU A 129 1.82 15.11 10.69
CA LEU A 129 1.07 15.80 9.65
C LEU A 129 1.38 15.21 8.25
N GLY A 130 2.66 14.98 7.94
CA GLY A 130 3.08 14.39 6.67
C GLY A 130 2.54 12.97 6.47
N ILE A 131 2.68 12.12 7.49
CA ILE A 131 2.14 10.75 7.49
C ILE A 131 0.61 10.78 7.35
N GLY A 132 -0.05 11.65 8.09
CA GLY A 132 -1.50 11.81 8.05
C GLY A 132 -2.01 12.20 6.66
N VAL A 133 -1.36 13.16 5.99
CA VAL A 133 -1.70 13.55 4.61
C VAL A 133 -1.51 12.39 3.64
N ILE A 134 -0.42 11.62 3.77
CA ILE A 134 -0.19 10.45 2.92
C ILE A 134 -1.26 9.38 3.15
N LEU A 135 -1.65 9.11 4.40
CA LEU A 135 -2.71 8.16 4.73
C LEU A 135 -4.08 8.61 4.22
N VAL A 136 -4.42 9.90 4.37
CA VAL A 136 -5.68 10.45 3.83
C VAL A 136 -5.71 10.31 2.31
N THR A 137 -4.63 10.70 1.61
CA THR A 137 -4.56 10.58 0.15
C THR A 137 -4.59 9.13 -0.33
N ALA A 138 -3.95 8.21 0.39
CA ALA A 138 -4.05 6.77 0.14
C ALA A 138 -5.46 6.23 0.38
N GLY A 139 -6.15 6.70 1.42
CA GLY A 139 -7.54 6.35 1.74
C GLY A 139 -8.56 6.88 0.72
N LEU A 140 -8.26 7.95 -0.01
CA LEU A 140 -9.12 8.43 -1.11
C LEU A 140 -9.03 7.55 -2.37
N ARG A 141 -7.94 6.79 -2.55
CA ARG A 141 -7.70 5.96 -3.73
C ARG A 141 -7.70 4.48 -3.37
N PRO A 142 -8.77 3.72 -3.67
CA PRO A 142 -8.90 2.31 -3.30
C PRO A 142 -7.76 1.42 -3.80
N ALA A 143 -7.11 1.79 -4.91
CA ALA A 143 -6.00 1.04 -5.48
C ALA A 143 -4.68 1.23 -4.70
N MET A 144 -4.54 2.35 -3.97
CA MET A 144 -3.30 2.72 -3.29
C MET A 144 -3.35 2.49 -1.79
N VAL A 145 -4.51 2.15 -1.20
CA VAL A 145 -4.67 2.07 0.27
C VAL A 145 -3.71 1.06 0.93
N ARG A 146 -3.57 -0.15 0.37
CA ARG A 146 -2.92 -1.26 1.08
C ARG A 146 -1.44 -1.04 1.39
N GLY A 147 -0.66 -0.56 0.42
CA GLY A 147 0.79 -0.40 0.59
C GLY A 147 1.14 0.57 1.73
N PRO A 148 0.70 1.84 1.67
CA PRO A 148 0.84 2.81 2.73
C PRO A 148 0.25 2.35 4.06
N THR A 149 -0.96 1.77 4.08
CA THR A 149 -1.59 1.33 5.34
C THR A 149 -0.78 0.24 6.05
N VAL A 150 -0.24 -0.75 5.31
CA VAL A 150 0.67 -1.75 5.92
C VAL A 150 1.97 -1.09 6.36
N PHE A 151 2.61 -0.31 5.48
CA PHE A 151 3.90 0.30 5.77
C PHE A 151 3.84 1.20 7.00
N PHE A 152 2.89 2.13 7.05
CA PHE A 152 2.70 3.02 8.20
C PHE A 152 2.15 2.29 9.41
N GLY A 153 1.32 1.25 9.24
CA GLY A 153 0.88 0.40 10.34
C GLY A 153 2.05 -0.29 11.05
N VAL A 154 2.96 -0.92 10.29
CA VAL A 154 4.18 -1.54 10.84
C VAL A 154 5.11 -0.48 11.41
N ALA A 155 5.33 0.64 10.71
CA ALA A 155 6.23 1.70 11.17
C ALA A 155 5.75 2.33 12.49
N LEU A 156 4.46 2.67 12.61
CA LEU A 156 3.88 3.22 13.84
C LEU A 156 3.90 2.20 14.98
N LEU A 157 3.56 0.93 14.69
CA LEU A 157 3.62 -0.13 15.68
C LEU A 157 5.05 -0.31 16.22
N ALA A 158 6.03 -0.44 15.33
CA ALA A 158 7.44 -0.62 15.70
C ALA A 158 7.97 0.60 16.45
N PHE A 159 7.67 1.81 15.97
CA PHE A 159 8.06 3.05 16.63
C PHE A 159 7.46 3.16 18.04
N GLY A 160 6.16 2.88 18.19
CA GLY A 160 5.47 2.88 19.48
C GLY A 160 6.09 1.88 20.47
N VAL A 161 6.44 0.66 20.01
CA VAL A 161 7.17 -0.31 20.84
C VAL A 161 8.53 0.24 21.28
N ILE A 162 9.32 0.77 20.34
CA ILE A 162 10.66 1.31 20.62
C ILE A 162 10.59 2.43 21.67
N VAL A 163 9.63 3.35 21.53
CA VAL A 163 9.43 4.47 22.47
C VAL A 163 9.01 4.00 23.86
N ILE A 164 8.19 2.96 23.95
CA ILE A 164 7.76 2.40 25.25
C ILE A 164 8.92 1.69 25.94
N VAL A 165 9.72 0.92 25.20
CA VAL A 165 10.86 0.17 25.74
C VAL A 165 11.98 1.10 26.17
N GLU A 166 12.30 2.11 25.35
CA GLU A 166 13.45 2.98 25.58
C GLU A 166 13.08 4.47 25.45
N PRO A 167 12.27 5.01 26.37
CA PRO A 167 11.78 6.39 26.27
C PRO A 167 12.91 7.43 26.43
N MET A 168 14.04 7.08 27.03
CA MET A 168 15.13 8.05 27.28
C MET A 168 15.84 8.45 25.99
N SER A 169 16.03 7.53 25.05
CA SER A 169 16.78 7.75 23.81
C SER A 169 16.08 8.70 22.82
N PHE A 170 14.77 8.95 23.02
CA PHE A 170 13.96 9.83 22.17
C PHE A 170 13.52 11.14 22.84
N ARG A 171 13.85 11.35 24.12
CA ARG A 171 13.49 12.58 24.84
C ARG A 171 14.23 13.81 24.30
N ASP A 172 15.52 13.68 24.01
CA ASP A 172 16.35 14.80 23.59
C ASP A 172 16.05 15.28 22.16
N PRO A 173 15.95 14.40 21.14
CA PRO A 173 15.72 14.85 19.76
C PRO A 173 14.25 15.09 19.41
N LEU A 174 13.33 14.30 19.96
CA LEU A 174 11.93 14.26 19.49
C LEU A 174 10.91 14.62 20.58
N ASN A 175 11.35 14.69 21.85
CA ASN A 175 10.52 14.89 23.03
C ASN A 175 9.35 13.90 23.13
N VAL A 176 9.59 12.65 22.70
CA VAL A 176 8.56 11.61 22.75
C VAL A 176 8.45 11.11 24.19
N THR A 177 7.20 11.01 24.65
CA THR A 177 6.84 10.49 25.97
C THR A 177 6.25 9.09 25.84
N THR A 178 6.20 8.33 26.95
CA THR A 178 5.55 7.01 26.95
C THR A 178 4.09 7.07 26.47
N ARG A 179 3.39 8.20 26.71
CA ARG A 179 2.01 8.40 26.23
C ARG A 179 1.91 8.55 24.72
N THR A 180 2.87 9.24 24.09
CA THR A 180 2.89 9.39 22.62
C THR A 180 3.26 8.06 21.97
N GLY A 181 4.26 7.34 22.51
CA GLY A 181 4.56 5.98 22.05
C GLY A 181 3.38 4.99 22.17
N ALA A 182 2.59 5.10 23.24
CA ALA A 182 1.38 4.29 23.40
C ALA A 182 0.29 4.62 22.36
N LEU A 183 0.15 5.90 21.97
CA LEU A 183 -0.76 6.30 20.91
C LEU A 183 -0.30 5.76 19.55
N ASP A 184 0.99 5.90 19.22
CA ASP A 184 1.56 5.37 17.97
C ASP A 184 1.40 3.85 17.88
N LEU A 185 1.65 3.14 18.98
CA LEU A 185 1.42 1.71 19.08
C LEU A 185 -0.04 1.35 18.80
N ALA A 186 -0.98 2.05 19.42
CA ALA A 186 -2.42 1.81 19.24
C ALA A 186 -2.86 2.10 17.78
N LEU A 187 -2.42 3.21 17.19
CA LEU A 187 -2.74 3.55 15.81
C LEU A 187 -2.13 2.54 14.82
N GLY A 188 -0.88 2.14 15.03
CA GLY A 188 -0.22 1.09 14.26
C GLY A 188 -0.99 -0.23 14.33
N ALA A 189 -1.41 -0.64 15.52
CA ALA A 189 -2.21 -1.85 15.73
C ALA A 189 -3.57 -1.79 15.01
N VAL A 190 -4.28 -0.65 15.09
CA VAL A 190 -5.55 -0.44 14.40
C VAL A 190 -5.38 -0.51 12.87
N LEU A 191 -4.34 0.13 12.32
CA LEU A 191 -4.04 0.07 10.88
C LEU A 191 -3.73 -1.35 10.42
N LEU A 192 -2.94 -2.09 11.20
CA LEU A 192 -2.62 -3.48 10.88
C LEU A 192 -3.84 -4.39 10.99
N ALA A 193 -4.64 -4.26 12.05
CA ALA A 193 -5.89 -5.02 12.22
C ALA A 193 -6.86 -4.76 11.05
N ALA A 194 -7.02 -3.50 10.65
CA ALA A 194 -7.84 -3.13 9.49
C ALA A 194 -7.30 -3.73 8.18
N THR A 195 -5.98 -3.87 8.05
CA THR A 195 -5.38 -4.46 6.85
C THR A 195 -5.46 -5.98 6.84
N VAL A 196 -5.30 -6.64 7.98
CA VAL A 196 -5.47 -8.09 8.14
C VAL A 196 -6.92 -8.49 7.88
N ALA A 197 -7.88 -7.68 8.32
CA ALA A 197 -9.29 -7.88 8.03
C ALA A 197 -9.63 -7.74 6.54
N ALA A 198 -8.79 -7.07 5.74
CA ALA A 198 -8.98 -6.91 4.31
C ALA A 198 -8.34 -8.07 3.52
N PRO A 199 -9.10 -8.83 2.69
CA PRO A 199 -8.59 -9.97 1.94
C PRO A 199 -7.34 -9.67 1.10
N PRO A 200 -6.35 -10.58 1.05
CA PRO A 200 -5.19 -10.44 0.19
C PRO A 200 -5.55 -10.41 -1.28
N VAL A 201 -5.33 -9.25 -1.93
CA VAL A 201 -5.47 -9.03 -3.39
C VAL A 201 -4.47 -9.87 -4.23
N PHE A 202 -3.75 -10.80 -3.60
CA PHE A 202 -2.79 -11.71 -4.25
C PHE A 202 -3.44 -12.71 -5.24
N SER A 203 -4.76 -12.62 -5.45
CA SER A 203 -5.48 -13.31 -6.51
C SER A 203 -5.30 -12.68 -7.91
N LEU A 204 -4.79 -11.44 -8.03
CA LEU A 204 -4.56 -10.81 -9.34
C LEU A 204 -3.33 -11.35 -10.08
N VAL A 205 -2.33 -11.89 -9.37
CA VAL A 205 -1.14 -12.49 -10.01
C VAL A 205 -1.49 -13.79 -10.74
N ARG A 206 -2.52 -14.53 -10.30
CA ARG A 206 -2.99 -15.73 -11.01
C ARG A 206 -3.67 -15.44 -12.36
N ARG A 207 -4.12 -14.21 -12.62
CA ARG A 207 -4.72 -13.85 -13.94
C ARG A 207 -3.71 -13.49 -15.02
N TRP A 208 -2.45 -13.23 -14.65
CA TRP A 208 -1.38 -12.87 -15.60
C TRP A 208 -0.47 -14.03 -15.98
N LEU A 209 -0.76 -15.25 -15.55
CA LEU A 209 -0.22 -16.45 -16.22
C LEU A 209 -1.01 -16.64 -17.51
N PRO A 210 -0.47 -16.28 -18.69
CA PRO A 210 -1.15 -16.56 -19.94
C PRO A 210 -1.37 -18.06 -20.02
N ARG A 211 -2.65 -18.48 -20.09
CA ARG A 211 -3.08 -19.86 -20.37
C ARG A 211 -2.47 -20.47 -21.65
N ARG A 212 -1.70 -19.68 -22.42
CA ARG A 212 -0.98 -20.08 -23.64
C ARG A 212 0.19 -21.04 -23.42
N TRP A 213 0.67 -21.25 -22.20
CA TRP A 213 1.80 -22.15 -21.92
C TRP A 213 1.43 -23.54 -21.41
N LEU A 214 0.15 -23.95 -21.49
CA LEU A 214 -0.19 -25.37 -21.37
C LEU A 214 0.00 -26.02 -22.75
N PRO A 215 1.09 -26.78 -22.99
CA PRO A 215 1.27 -27.48 -24.25
C PRO A 215 0.12 -28.46 -24.45
N ARG A 216 -0.69 -28.23 -25.49
CA ARG A 216 -1.80 -29.07 -25.96
C ARG A 216 -1.41 -30.53 -26.30
N ARG A 217 -0.16 -30.94 -26.09
CA ARG A 217 0.41 -32.22 -26.54
C ARG A 217 0.06 -33.44 -25.69
N TRP A 218 -0.69 -33.30 -24.59
CA TRP A 218 -0.92 -34.42 -23.67
C TRP A 218 -2.30 -35.10 -23.74
N LEU A 219 -3.19 -34.67 -24.63
CA LEU A 219 -4.57 -35.20 -24.69
C LEU A 219 -4.85 -36.23 -25.79
N SER A 220 -3.87 -36.64 -26.61
CA SER A 220 -4.13 -37.54 -27.76
C SER A 220 -3.65 -39.00 -27.60
N ARG A 221 -3.20 -39.47 -26.42
CA ARG A 221 -2.56 -40.79 -26.29
C ARG A 221 -3.29 -41.84 -25.44
N ARG A 222 -4.63 -41.85 -25.44
CA ARG A 222 -5.41 -42.97 -24.88
C ARG A 222 -6.69 -43.22 -25.68
N ARG A 223 -6.56 -43.80 -26.86
CA ARG A 223 -7.61 -44.62 -27.48
C ARG A 223 -6.98 -45.40 -28.63
N THR A 224 -6.74 -46.68 -28.39
CA THR A 224 -6.62 -47.83 -29.33
C THR A 224 -5.62 -48.86 -28.79
N VAL A 225 -6.07 -49.76 -27.91
CA VAL A 225 -5.75 -51.20 -28.02
C VAL A 225 -6.90 -51.94 -27.35
N GLY A 226 -7.64 -52.71 -28.14
CA GLY A 226 -8.79 -53.49 -27.70
C GLY A 226 -9.47 -54.11 -28.92
N SER A 227 -8.78 -55.08 -29.53
CA SER A 227 -9.31 -56.05 -30.49
C SER A 227 -8.91 -57.43 -29.99
#